data_AF-A0A8T5UTF3-F1
#
_entry.id   AF-A0A8T5UTF3-F1
#
_cell.length_a   1.000
_cell.length_b   1.000
_cell.length_c   1.000
_cell.angle_alpha   90.00
_cell.angle_beta   90.00
_cell.angle_gamma   90.00
#
_symmetry.space_group_name_H-M   'P 1'
#
loop_
_entity.id
_entity.type
_entity.pdbx_description
1 polymer ?
#
loop_
_entity_poly.entity_id
_entity_poly.type
_entity_poly.pdbx_seq_one_letter_code
_entity_poly.pdbx_strand_id
1 'polypeptide(L)'
;MPKTVYMNSDLIKDVKTDLNFLQSVGKTLDFYGVPYKAFAYPKEKSPHYWILKNAPKDAVILHNSLMCAGTIVDVCTASYQKLKANRKFLWNYFTPTEDYAFNVNTLPRARDDNFSPASLKELNQPVRYMVQKGKFNISSTVDPRKIGRQLAMMAYMP
;
A
#
# COMPACT_ATOMS: atom_id res chain seq x y z
N MET A 1 -14.67 -4.70 18.33
CA MET A 1 -15.14 -4.04 17.09
C MET A 1 -14.00 -4.02 16.08
N PRO A 2 -14.25 -4.21 14.77
CA PRO A 2 -13.20 -4.20 13.77
C PRO A 2 -12.52 -2.83 13.69
N LYS A 3 -11.21 -2.82 13.44
CA LYS A 3 -10.46 -1.59 13.17
C LYS A 3 -10.92 -0.98 11.85
N THR A 4 -11.05 0.34 11.80
CA THR A 4 -11.36 1.04 10.55
C THR A 4 -10.22 0.89 9.55
N VAL A 5 -10.56 0.58 8.30
CA VAL A 5 -9.62 0.46 7.18
C VAL A 5 -9.49 1.81 6.47
N TYR A 6 -8.27 2.30 6.31
CA TYR A 6 -7.94 3.54 5.60
C TYR A 6 -7.26 3.17 4.28
N MET A 7 -7.72 3.71 3.16
CA MET A 7 -7.29 3.26 1.83
C MET A 7 -6.85 4.43 0.94
N ASN A 8 -5.72 4.30 0.27
CA ASN A 8 -5.27 5.22 -0.77
C ASN A 8 -4.67 4.46 -1.97
N SER A 9 -4.36 5.20 -3.04
CA SER A 9 -3.79 4.68 -4.28
C SER A 9 -2.73 5.64 -4.83
N ASP A 10 -1.79 5.13 -5.64
CA ASP A 10 -0.67 5.87 -6.27
C ASP A 10 -1.00 6.56 -7.59
N LEU A 11 -2.28 6.88 -7.85
CA LEU A 11 -2.72 7.44 -9.13
C LEU A 11 -2.29 6.56 -10.31
N ILE A 12 -2.62 5.27 -10.21
CA ILE A 12 -2.24 4.24 -11.19
C ILE A 12 -2.79 4.57 -12.57
N LYS A 13 -4.03 5.06 -12.63
CA LYS A 13 -4.64 5.53 -13.88
C LYS A 13 -5.02 6.99 -13.81
N ASP A 14 -5.94 7.33 -12.91
CA ASP A 14 -6.41 8.69 -12.68
C ASP A 14 -7.17 8.75 -11.35
N VAL A 15 -7.38 9.96 -10.80
CA VAL A 15 -7.95 10.14 -9.46
C VAL A 15 -9.32 9.49 -9.33
N LYS A 16 -10.15 9.57 -10.37
CA LYS A 16 -11.54 9.07 -10.36
C LYS A 16 -11.55 7.55 -10.47
N THR A 17 -10.79 6.99 -11.40
CA THR A 17 -10.71 5.53 -11.59
C THR A 17 -10.14 4.84 -10.35
N ASP A 18 -9.06 5.37 -9.79
CA ASP A 18 -8.44 4.82 -8.59
C ASP A 18 -9.39 4.91 -7.38
N LEU A 19 -10.08 6.03 -7.18
CA LEU A 19 -11.05 6.16 -6.10
C LEU A 19 -12.21 5.17 -6.27
N ASN A 20 -12.71 4.97 -7.48
CA ASN A 20 -13.76 3.98 -7.77
C ASN A 20 -13.29 2.55 -7.48
N PHE A 21 -12.02 2.25 -7.74
CA PHE A 21 -11.42 0.97 -7.36
C PHE A 21 -11.40 0.79 -5.84
N LEU A 22 -10.93 1.79 -5.08
CA LEU A 22 -10.94 1.75 -3.62
C LEU A 22 -12.36 1.62 -3.05
N GLN A 23 -13.35 2.27 -3.65
CA GLN A 23 -14.76 2.12 -3.26
C GLN A 23 -15.28 0.71 -3.54
N SER A 24 -14.79 0.04 -4.58
CA SER A 24 -15.15 -1.36 -4.86
C SER A 24 -14.57 -2.32 -3.82
N VAL A 25 -13.37 -2.04 -3.30
CA VAL A 25 -12.82 -2.72 -2.11
C VAL A 25 -13.71 -2.44 -0.89
N GLY A 26 -14.11 -1.17 -0.71
CA GLY A 26 -15.03 -0.72 0.33
C GLY A 26 -16.34 -1.51 0.40
N LYS A 27 -16.98 -1.77 -0.74
CA LYS A 27 -18.19 -2.61 -0.82
C LYS A 27 -17.98 -4.02 -0.26
N THR A 28 -16.77 -4.58 -0.43
CA THR A 28 -16.43 -5.88 0.18
C THR A 28 -16.28 -5.75 1.69
N LEU A 29 -15.70 -4.65 2.19
CA LEU A 29 -15.59 -4.39 3.63
C LEU A 29 -16.96 -4.19 4.29
N ASP A 30 -17.89 -3.50 3.61
CA ASP A 30 -19.28 -3.35 4.07
C ASP A 30 -19.96 -4.71 4.27
N PHE A 31 -19.77 -5.64 3.31
CA PHE A 31 -20.28 -7.01 3.43
C PHE A 31 -19.76 -7.73 4.69
N TYR A 32 -18.53 -7.44 5.14
CA TYR A 32 -17.94 -7.98 6.36
C TYR A 32 -18.18 -7.11 7.62
N GLY A 33 -18.98 -6.04 7.51
CA GLY A 33 -19.24 -5.11 8.62
C GLY A 33 -18.01 -4.34 9.10
N VAL A 34 -17.02 -4.12 8.23
CA VAL A 34 -15.77 -3.43 8.56
C VAL A 34 -15.85 -1.97 8.10
N PRO A 35 -15.74 -0.98 9.00
CA PRO A 35 -15.79 0.42 8.61
C PRO A 35 -14.56 0.80 7.79
N TYR A 36 -14.74 1.68 6.79
CA TYR A 36 -13.64 2.10 5.93
C TYR A 36 -13.67 3.59 5.56
N LYS A 37 -12.52 4.11 5.15
CA LYS A 37 -12.34 5.42 4.54
C LYS A 37 -11.42 5.31 3.32
N ALA A 38 -11.96 5.64 2.14
CA ALA A 38 -11.20 5.70 0.89
C ALA A 38 -10.84 7.15 0.59
N PHE A 39 -9.59 7.39 0.21
CA PHE A 39 -9.09 8.72 -0.08
C PHE A 39 -8.61 8.83 -1.53
N ALA A 40 -8.97 9.95 -2.16
CA ALA A 40 -8.42 10.34 -3.44
C ALA A 40 -6.90 10.61 -3.34
N TYR A 41 -6.19 10.46 -4.47
CA TYR A 41 -4.78 10.80 -4.54
C TYR A 41 -4.55 12.27 -4.14
N PRO A 42 -3.65 12.55 -3.17
CA PRO A 42 -3.36 13.91 -2.76
C PRO A 42 -2.39 14.57 -3.76
N LYS A 43 -2.88 15.52 -4.58
CA LYS A 43 -2.10 16.14 -5.68
C LYS A 43 -0.73 16.71 -5.30
N GLU A 44 -0.54 17.16 -4.07
CA GLU A 44 0.66 17.86 -3.60
C GLU A 44 1.46 17.09 -2.54
N LYS A 45 1.08 15.84 -2.22
CA LYS A 45 1.68 15.09 -1.13
C LYS A 45 1.92 13.66 -1.58
N SER A 46 2.97 13.02 -1.06
CA SER A 46 3.11 11.57 -1.28
C SER A 46 1.94 10.84 -0.60
N PRO A 47 1.26 9.92 -1.32
CA PRO A 47 0.13 9.17 -0.78
C PRO A 47 0.55 8.33 0.44
N HIS A 48 1.69 7.64 0.40
CA HIS A 48 2.17 6.77 1.49
C HIS A 48 2.53 7.52 2.78
N TYR A 49 2.88 8.80 2.73
CA TYR A 49 3.01 9.66 3.92
C TYR A 49 1.69 10.31 4.32
N TRP A 50 0.88 10.70 3.35
CA TRP A 50 -0.37 11.42 3.59
C TRP A 50 -1.37 10.55 4.37
N ILE A 51 -1.46 9.26 4.06
CA ILE A 51 -2.36 8.35 4.79
C ILE A 51 -1.99 8.21 6.27
N LEU A 52 -0.69 8.25 6.61
CA LEU A 52 -0.22 8.19 7.99
C LEU A 52 -0.62 9.41 8.84
N LYS A 53 -0.87 10.56 8.20
CA LYS A 53 -1.38 11.76 8.89
C LYS A 53 -2.87 11.69 9.18
N ASN A 54 -3.62 10.89 8.42
CA ASN A 54 -5.09 10.83 8.48
C ASN A 54 -5.62 9.56 9.18
N ALA A 55 -4.82 8.50 9.24
CA ALA A 55 -5.18 7.25 9.90
C ALA A 55 -4.73 7.22 11.38
N PRO A 56 -5.56 6.74 12.32
CA PRO A 56 -5.16 6.44 13.70
C PRO A 56 -3.97 5.47 13.76
N LYS A 57 -3.20 5.50 14.85
CA LYS A 57 -1.94 4.73 15.00
C LYS A 57 -2.14 3.20 15.03
N ASP A 58 -3.35 2.72 15.22
CA ASP A 58 -3.75 1.32 15.30
C ASP A 58 -4.62 0.86 14.10
N ALA A 59 -4.83 1.73 13.11
CA ALA A 59 -5.65 1.44 11.94
C ALA A 59 -5.06 0.34 11.03
N VAL A 60 -5.93 -0.25 10.20
CA VAL A 60 -5.52 -1.03 9.05
C VAL A 60 -5.42 -0.10 7.84
N ILE A 61 -4.36 -0.23 7.05
CA ILE A 61 -4.12 0.58 5.85
C ILE A 61 -4.05 -0.32 4.62
N LEU A 62 -4.80 0.04 3.59
CA LEU A 62 -4.52 -0.35 2.21
C LEU A 62 -3.72 0.76 1.53
N HIS A 63 -2.60 0.39 0.93
CA HIS A 63 -1.91 1.23 -0.03
C HIS A 63 -1.85 0.50 -1.37
N ASN A 64 -2.57 1.00 -2.37
CA ASN A 64 -2.65 0.41 -3.70
C ASN A 64 -1.66 1.11 -4.64
N SER A 65 -0.63 0.40 -5.09
CA SER A 65 0.53 1.01 -5.71
C SER A 65 0.96 0.33 -7.01
N LEU A 66 1.83 1.01 -7.75
CA LEU A 66 2.77 0.37 -8.68
C LEU A 66 4.09 0.04 -7.96
N MET A 67 4.99 -0.67 -8.64
CA MET A 67 6.32 -0.96 -8.12
C MET A 67 7.31 0.15 -8.48
N CYS A 68 7.86 0.80 -7.45
CA CYS A 68 8.87 1.85 -7.57
C CYS A 68 10.00 1.57 -6.58
N ALA A 69 11.25 1.49 -7.06
CA ALA A 69 12.40 1.09 -6.25
C ALA A 69 12.66 2.13 -5.16
N GLY A 70 12.57 3.41 -5.50
CA GLY A 70 12.59 4.49 -4.54
C GLY A 70 11.54 4.29 -3.46
N THR A 71 10.25 4.13 -3.83
CA THR A 71 9.13 4.07 -2.87
C THR A 71 9.35 2.96 -1.87
N ILE A 72 9.74 1.79 -2.36
CA ILE A 72 10.04 0.64 -1.53
C ILE A 72 11.18 0.93 -0.54
N VAL A 73 12.27 1.55 -1.01
CA VAL A 73 13.40 1.91 -0.14
C VAL A 73 12.97 2.90 0.94
N ASP A 74 12.23 3.93 0.57
CA ASP A 74 11.76 5.01 1.44
C ASP A 74 10.81 4.51 2.54
N VAL A 75 9.80 3.72 2.19
CA VAL A 75 8.85 3.17 3.19
C VAL A 75 9.48 2.11 4.11
N CYS A 76 10.65 1.59 3.75
CA CYS A 76 11.43 0.68 4.59
C CYS A 76 12.50 1.38 5.44
N THR A 77 12.56 2.71 5.44
CA THR A 77 13.47 3.47 6.32
C THR A 77 13.01 3.41 7.78
N ALA A 78 13.96 3.55 8.72
CA ALA A 78 13.64 3.58 10.15
C ALA A 78 12.73 4.76 10.52
N SER A 79 12.87 5.91 9.85
CA SER A 79 11.99 7.07 10.02
C SER A 79 10.55 6.76 9.59
N TYR A 80 10.35 6.14 8.42
CA TYR A 80 9.02 5.74 7.98
C TYR A 80 8.41 4.72 8.95
N GLN A 81 9.18 3.73 9.40
CA GLN A 81 8.69 2.71 10.35
C GLN A 81 8.25 3.31 11.69
N LYS A 82 8.93 4.36 12.18
CA LYS A 82 8.47 5.14 13.34
C LYS A 82 7.14 5.84 13.09
N LEU A 83 6.93 6.39 11.89
CA LEU A 83 5.67 7.05 11.50
C LEU A 83 4.52 6.04 11.31
N LYS A 84 4.82 4.87 10.72
CA LYS A 84 3.89 3.75 10.55
C LYS A 84 3.32 3.31 11.90
N ALA A 85 4.15 3.30 12.95
CA ALA A 85 3.76 2.91 14.30
C ALA A 85 3.06 1.54 14.30
N ASN A 86 1.92 1.41 15.00
CA ASN A 86 1.20 0.14 15.16
C ASN A 86 0.20 -0.15 14.01
N ARG A 87 0.21 0.65 12.94
CA ARG A 87 -0.71 0.45 11.81
C ARG A 87 -0.33 -0.81 11.06
N LYS A 88 -1.34 -1.63 10.73
CA LYS A 88 -1.18 -2.83 9.91
C LYS A 88 -1.38 -2.44 8.45
N PHE A 89 -0.38 -2.67 7.62
CA PHE A 89 -0.44 -2.35 6.19
C PHE A 89 -0.65 -3.60 5.36
N LEU A 90 -1.59 -3.51 4.41
CA LEU A 90 -1.61 -4.28 3.19
C LEU A 90 -1.13 -3.38 2.05
N TRP A 91 0.05 -3.68 1.53
CA TRP A 91 0.60 -3.01 0.36
C TRP A 91 0.23 -3.85 -0.87
N ASN A 92 -0.72 -3.36 -1.67
CA ASN A 92 -1.16 -4.04 -2.88
C ASN A 92 -0.42 -3.50 -4.09
N TYR A 93 0.26 -4.36 -4.82
CA TYR A 93 0.72 -4.04 -6.17
C TYR A 93 -0.39 -4.34 -7.17
N PHE A 94 -0.82 -3.31 -7.90
CA PHE A 94 -1.91 -3.43 -8.87
C PHE A 94 -1.41 -4.12 -10.15
N THR A 95 -1.50 -5.45 -10.19
CA THR A 95 -1.02 -6.28 -11.30
C THR A 95 -2.10 -7.28 -11.73
N PRO A 96 -2.32 -7.48 -13.04
CA PRO A 96 -3.34 -8.42 -13.52
C PRO A 96 -2.95 -9.88 -13.25
N THR A 97 -1.64 -10.17 -13.23
CA THR A 97 -1.12 -11.49 -12.91
C THR A 97 -0.88 -11.59 -11.42
N GLU A 98 -1.60 -12.50 -10.78
CA GLU A 98 -1.34 -12.92 -9.40
C GLU A 98 0.08 -13.49 -9.36
N ASP A 99 0.85 -13.12 -8.35
CA ASP A 99 2.28 -13.40 -8.19
C ASP A 99 3.27 -12.57 -9.03
N TYR A 100 2.83 -11.70 -9.93
CA TYR A 100 3.77 -10.85 -10.70
C TYR A 100 4.75 -10.11 -9.79
N ALA A 101 4.22 -9.43 -8.76
CA ALA A 101 5.05 -8.71 -7.79
C ALA A 101 6.09 -9.61 -7.11
N PHE A 102 5.69 -10.83 -6.75
CA PHE A 102 6.52 -11.76 -6.00
C PHE A 102 7.64 -12.36 -6.87
N ASN A 103 7.49 -12.33 -8.19
CA ASN A 103 8.46 -12.80 -9.16
C ASN A 103 9.40 -11.71 -9.69
N VAL A 104 9.23 -10.44 -9.29
CA VAL A 104 10.17 -9.38 -9.64
C VAL A 104 11.46 -9.58 -8.84
N ASN A 105 12.51 -10.04 -9.52
CA ASN A 105 13.82 -10.28 -8.90
C ASN A 105 14.66 -9.01 -8.73
N THR A 106 14.51 -8.05 -9.63
CA THR A 106 15.26 -6.79 -9.63
C THR A 106 14.37 -5.67 -10.16
N LEU A 107 14.44 -4.51 -9.52
CA LEU A 107 13.74 -3.29 -9.94
C LEU A 107 14.77 -2.18 -10.15
N PRO A 108 14.98 -1.68 -11.39
CA PRO A 108 15.93 -0.60 -11.61
C PRO A 108 15.45 0.69 -10.92
N ARG A 109 16.38 1.58 -10.62
CA ARG A 109 16.05 2.94 -10.22
C ARG A 109 15.30 3.64 -11.35
N ALA A 110 14.16 4.23 -11.01
CA ALA A 110 13.43 5.10 -11.91
C ALA A 110 13.95 6.54 -11.82
N ARG A 111 13.73 7.31 -12.90
CA ARG A 111 14.17 8.71 -12.96
C ARG A 111 13.52 9.58 -11.88
N ASP A 112 12.30 9.23 -11.49
CA ASP A 112 11.46 9.92 -10.52
C ASP A 112 11.63 9.43 -9.08
N ASP A 113 12.60 8.54 -8.80
CA ASP A 113 13.01 8.12 -7.46
C ASP A 113 13.75 9.26 -6.69
N ASN A 114 13.15 10.44 -6.63
CA ASN A 114 13.71 11.70 -6.08
C ASN A 114 13.96 11.68 -4.57
N PHE A 115 13.53 10.61 -3.92
CA PHE A 115 13.52 10.43 -2.48
C PHE A 115 14.40 9.24 -2.07
N SER A 116 15.09 8.61 -3.03
CA SER A 116 16.13 7.62 -2.79
C SER A 116 17.54 8.24 -2.91
N PRO A 117 18.55 7.74 -2.16
CA PRO A 117 19.93 8.23 -2.27
C PRO A 117 20.45 8.12 -3.71
N ALA A 118 21.25 9.08 -4.19
CA ALA A 118 21.82 9.08 -5.56
C ALA A 118 22.63 7.80 -5.90
N SER A 119 23.10 7.09 -4.87
CA SER A 119 23.78 5.81 -4.97
C SER A 119 22.87 4.61 -5.27
N LEU A 120 21.55 4.70 -5.05
CA LEU A 120 20.61 3.65 -5.46
C LEU A 120 20.67 3.50 -6.97
N LYS A 121 20.94 2.29 -7.46
CA LYS A 121 20.91 1.94 -8.90
C LYS A 121 19.80 0.97 -9.23
N GLU A 122 19.50 0.07 -8.30
CA GLU A 122 18.45 -0.93 -8.39
C GLU A 122 18.07 -1.42 -7.00
N LEU A 123 16.97 -2.15 -6.91
CA LEU A 123 16.55 -2.87 -5.74
C LEU A 123 16.38 -4.35 -6.08
N ASN A 124 17.20 -5.20 -5.45
CA ASN A 124 17.09 -6.64 -5.58
C ASN A 124 16.03 -7.20 -4.61
N GLN A 125 15.22 -8.12 -5.12
CA GLN A 125 14.14 -8.81 -4.41
C GLN A 125 13.19 -7.82 -3.70
N PRO A 126 12.55 -6.87 -4.43
CA PRO A 126 11.75 -5.78 -3.87
C PRO A 126 10.70 -6.23 -2.84
N VAL A 127 9.93 -7.28 -3.14
CA VAL A 127 8.91 -7.79 -2.22
C VAL A 127 9.53 -8.36 -0.94
N ARG A 128 10.60 -9.15 -1.07
CA ARG A 128 11.34 -9.69 0.09
C ARG A 128 11.89 -8.55 0.95
N TYR A 129 12.40 -7.49 0.32
CA TYR A 129 12.88 -6.30 1.02
C TYR A 129 11.76 -5.62 1.83
N MET A 130 10.57 -5.44 1.25
CA MET A 130 9.42 -4.88 1.98
C MET A 130 8.94 -5.75 3.14
N VAL A 131 8.89 -7.06 2.96
CA VAL A 131 8.47 -7.99 4.01
C VAL A 131 9.49 -8.00 5.15
N GLN A 132 10.78 -8.16 4.83
CA GLN A 132 11.83 -8.34 5.84
C GLN A 132 12.23 -7.05 6.54
N LYS A 133 12.36 -5.95 5.78
CA LYS A 133 12.83 -4.66 6.32
C LYS A 133 11.69 -3.71 6.66
N GLY A 134 10.65 -3.66 5.82
CA GLY A 134 9.51 -2.78 6.01
C GLY A 134 8.36 -3.39 6.84
N LYS A 135 8.38 -4.71 7.09
CA LYS A 135 7.34 -5.44 7.85
C LYS A 135 5.93 -5.17 7.29
N PHE A 136 5.82 -5.18 5.97
CA PHE A 136 4.55 -5.01 5.25
C PHE A 136 3.93 -6.37 4.92
N ASN A 137 2.59 -6.46 4.95
CA ASN A 137 1.88 -7.53 4.25
C ASN A 137 1.74 -7.09 2.79
N ILE A 138 2.02 -8.00 1.86
CA ILE A 138 2.05 -7.70 0.43
C ILE A 138 0.96 -8.49 -0.28
N SER A 139 0.29 -7.86 -1.24
CA SER A 139 -0.60 -8.52 -2.21
C SER A 139 -0.28 -8.06 -3.63
N SER A 140 -0.69 -8.85 -4.63
CA SER A 140 -0.49 -8.57 -6.05
C SER A 140 -1.74 -8.96 -6.82
N THR A 141 -2.66 -8.02 -7.01
CA THR A 141 -3.93 -8.32 -7.70
C THR A 141 -4.64 -7.03 -8.13
N VAL A 142 -5.53 -7.19 -9.11
CA VAL A 142 -6.54 -6.19 -9.50
C VAL A 142 -7.94 -6.55 -9.01
N ASP A 143 -8.14 -7.67 -8.29
CA ASP A 143 -9.47 -8.07 -7.79
C ASP A 143 -9.78 -7.35 -6.46
N PRO A 144 -10.71 -6.39 -6.43
CA PRO A 144 -11.04 -5.65 -5.22
C PRO A 144 -11.63 -6.53 -4.11
N ARG A 145 -12.24 -7.68 -4.46
CA ARG A 145 -12.83 -8.61 -3.48
C ARG A 145 -11.76 -9.37 -2.71
N LYS A 146 -10.67 -9.76 -3.39
CA LYS A 146 -9.53 -10.43 -2.75
C LYS A 146 -8.86 -9.48 -1.76
N ILE A 147 -8.61 -8.25 -2.17
CA ILE A 147 -8.06 -7.19 -1.32
C ILE A 147 -8.99 -6.92 -0.12
N GLY A 148 -10.29 -6.76 -0.37
CA GLY A 148 -11.28 -6.51 0.67
C GLY A 148 -11.34 -7.62 1.71
N ARG A 149 -11.29 -8.90 1.30
CA ARG A 149 -11.26 -10.05 2.22
C ARG A 149 -10.00 -10.03 3.10
N GLN A 150 -8.83 -9.74 2.54
CA GLN A 150 -7.58 -9.65 3.31
C GLN A 150 -7.63 -8.53 4.35
N LEU A 151 -8.09 -7.35 3.95
CA LEU A 151 -8.27 -6.21 4.85
C LEU A 151 -9.28 -6.49 5.95
N ALA A 152 -10.39 -7.15 5.64
CA ALA A 152 -11.38 -7.55 6.63
C ALA A 152 -10.77 -8.46 7.69
N MET A 153 -10.03 -9.50 7.28
CA MET A 153 -9.31 -10.37 8.22
C MET A 153 -8.35 -9.57 9.11
N MET A 154 -7.56 -8.67 8.53
CA MET A 154 -6.62 -7.82 9.28
C MET A 154 -7.33 -6.89 10.28
N ALA A 155 -8.53 -6.41 9.96
CA ALA A 155 -9.32 -5.51 10.79
C ALA A 155 -9.88 -6.19 12.04
N TYR A 156 -10.14 -7.50 11.98
CA TYR A 156 -10.57 -8.32 13.12
C TYR A 156 -9.43 -8.86 13.97
N MET A 157 -8.18 -8.81 13.48
CA MET A 157 -7.03 -9.27 14.26
C MET A 157 -6.68 -8.30 15.40
N PRO A 158 -6.36 -8.82 16.60
CA PRO A 158 -5.96 -8.03 17.76
C PRO A 158 -4.83 -7.04 17.45
#